data_AF-A0A7W8A092-F1
#
_entry.id   AF-A0A7W8A092-F1
#
_cell.length_a   1.000
_cell.length_b   1.000
_cell.length_c   1.000
_cell.angle_alpha   90.00
_cell.angle_beta   90.00
_cell.angle_gamma   90.00
#
_symmetry.space_group_name_H-M   'P 1'
#
loop_
_entity.id
_entity.type
_entity.pdbx_description
1 polymer ?
#
loop_
_entity_poly.entity_id
_entity_poly.type
_entity_poly.pdbx_seq_one_letter_code
_entity_poly.pdbx_strand_id
1 'polypeptide(L)'
;MEFTDSTLRDLLASVGLPSQAGDGAAESTFDELGLDSLARVELATRIEDRFGVDVEDRITEHATPSEVRELVNQRLTAVTR
;
A
#
# COMPACT_ATOMS: atom_id res chain seq x y z
N MET A 1 13.58 -9.30 2.99
CA MET A 1 12.65 -8.30 3.56
C MET A 1 11.27 -8.68 3.08
N GLU A 2 10.27 -8.77 3.95
CA GLU A 2 8.91 -9.19 3.57
C GLU A 2 7.92 -8.07 3.91
N PHE A 3 7.01 -7.77 2.99
CA PHE A 3 5.96 -6.78 3.18
C PHE A 3 4.68 -7.46 3.66
N THR A 4 4.39 -7.37 4.96
CA THR A 4 3.30 -8.09 5.63
C THR A 4 2.01 -7.26 5.75
N ASP A 5 0.86 -7.90 5.98
CA ASP A 5 -0.41 -7.23 6.25
C ASP A 5 -0.34 -6.23 7.41
N SER A 6 0.40 -6.57 8.48
CA SER A 6 0.59 -5.67 9.61
C SER A 6 1.32 -4.40 9.20
N THR A 7 2.31 -4.52 8.32
CA THR A 7 3.06 -3.38 7.76
C THR A 7 2.17 -2.53 6.88
N LEU A 8 1.38 -3.16 6.01
CA LEU A 8 0.43 -2.47 5.16
C LEU A 8 -0.60 -1.69 6.00
N ARG A 9 -1.17 -2.31 7.04
CA ARG A 9 -2.10 -1.63 7.95
C ARG A 9 -1.46 -0.43 8.66
N ASP A 10 -0.21 -0.55 9.11
CA ASP A 10 0.54 0.56 9.73
C ASP A 10 0.73 1.72 8.74
N LEU A 11 1.11 1.42 7.50
CA LEU A 11 1.26 2.42 6.45
C LEU A 11 -0.06 3.11 6.11
N LEU A 12 -1.15 2.35 5.95
CA LEU A 12 -2.48 2.90 5.69
C LEU A 12 -2.94 3.80 6.85
N ALA A 13 -2.73 3.36 8.09
CA ALA A 13 -3.01 4.17 9.28
C ALA A 13 -2.23 5.48 9.29
N SER A 14 -0.96 5.44 8.87
CA SER A 14 -0.10 6.62 8.82
C SER A 14 -0.55 7.66 7.78
N VAL A 15 -1.28 7.27 6.74
CA VAL A 15 -1.81 8.17 5.69
C VAL A 15 -3.27 8.56 5.92
N GLY A 16 -3.86 8.16 7.06
CA GLY A 16 -5.19 8.60 7.48
C GLY A 16 -6.32 7.60 7.26
N LEU A 17 -6.04 6.39 6.76
CA LEU A 17 -7.04 5.32 6.69
C LEU A 17 -7.17 4.61 8.03
N PRO A 18 -8.37 4.53 8.64
CA PRO A 18 -8.52 3.87 9.93
C PRO A 18 -8.19 2.37 9.82
N SER A 19 -7.37 1.87 10.75
CA SER A 19 -6.99 0.45 10.87
C SER A 19 -8.16 -0.51 11.08
N GLN A 20 -9.36 0.04 11.31
CA GLN A 20 -10.63 -0.65 11.54
C GLN A 20 -11.36 -1.02 10.25
N ALA A 21 -10.81 -0.70 9.08
CA ALA A 21 -11.32 -1.18 7.82
C ALA A 21 -11.29 -2.72 7.90
N GLY A 22 -12.47 -3.35 8.01
CA GLY A 22 -12.62 -4.76 8.40
C GLY A 22 -12.02 -5.76 7.41
N ASP A 23 -12.33 -7.06 7.55
CA ASP A 23 -11.77 -8.13 6.71
C ASP A 23 -11.81 -7.85 5.18
N GLY A 24 -12.79 -7.09 4.69
CA GLY A 24 -12.91 -6.73 3.26
C GLY A 24 -12.13 -5.50 2.79
N ALA A 25 -11.50 -4.76 3.70
CA ALA A 25 -10.80 -3.52 3.34
C ALA A 25 -9.58 -3.76 2.45
N ALA A 26 -8.93 -4.92 2.60
CA ALA A 26 -7.80 -5.27 1.77
C ALA A 26 -8.18 -5.52 0.30
N GLU A 27 -9.47 -5.80 0.03
CA GLU A 27 -10.03 -6.05 -1.30
C GLU A 27 -10.83 -4.84 -1.82
N SER A 28 -11.10 -3.84 -0.97
CA SER A 28 -11.76 -2.60 -1.37
C SER A 28 -10.76 -1.67 -2.05
N THR A 29 -11.22 -0.93 -3.05
CA THR A 29 -10.40 0.05 -3.73
C THR A 29 -10.06 1.23 -2.82
N PHE A 30 -8.97 1.95 -3.11
CA PHE A 30 -8.60 3.14 -2.37
C PHE A 30 -9.67 4.24 -2.42
N ASP A 31 -10.44 4.35 -3.52
CA ASP A 31 -11.62 5.21 -3.61
C ASP A 31 -12.70 4.82 -2.60
N GLU A 32 -13.07 3.53 -2.54
CA GLU A 32 -14.08 3.01 -1.60
C GLU A 32 -13.66 3.17 -0.13
N LEU A 33 -12.35 3.11 0.13
CA LEU A 33 -11.78 3.33 1.45
C LEU A 33 -11.69 4.81 1.83
N GLY A 34 -11.89 5.73 0.89
CA GLY A 34 -11.77 7.17 1.09
C GLY A 34 -10.33 7.67 1.17
N LEU A 35 -9.41 7.01 0.45
CA LEU A 35 -8.00 7.42 0.37
C LEU A 35 -7.80 8.43 -0.76
N ASP A 36 -7.65 9.69 -0.37
CA ASP A 36 -7.40 10.79 -1.30
C ASP A 36 -6.07 10.65 -2.06
N SER A 37 -5.96 11.39 -3.17
CA SER A 37 -4.77 11.38 -4.03
C SER A 37 -3.47 11.74 -3.30
N LEU A 38 -3.51 12.69 -2.35
CA LEU A 38 -2.33 13.06 -1.56
C LEU A 38 -1.88 11.90 -0.67
N ALA A 39 -2.84 11.21 -0.05
CA ALA A 39 -2.56 10.08 0.82
C ALA A 39 -2.02 8.87 0.05
N ARG A 40 -2.43 8.69 -1.22
CA ARG A 40 -1.85 7.71 -2.15
C ARG A 40 -0.39 8.01 -2.49
N VAL A 41 -0.05 9.26 -2.77
CA VAL A 41 1.34 9.69 -3.01
C VAL A 41 2.19 9.47 -1.75
N GLU A 42 1.72 9.91 -0.59
CA GLU A 42 2.40 9.70 0.69
C GLU A 42 2.63 8.21 1.00
N LEU A 43 1.65 7.35 0.68
CA LEU A 43 1.79 5.91 0.82
C LEU A 43 2.91 5.37 -0.08
N ALA A 44 2.94 5.78 -1.36
CA ALA A 44 3.98 5.37 -2.29
C ALA A 44 5.38 5.82 -1.83
N THR A 45 5.52 7.09 -1.42
CA THR A 45 6.79 7.62 -0.90
C THR A 45 7.28 6.84 0.32
N ARG A 46 6.40 6.45 1.24
CA ARG A 46 6.79 5.66 2.43
C ARG A 46 7.18 4.23 2.10
N ILE A 47 6.57 3.65 1.08
CA ILE A 47 6.97 2.33 0.58
C ILE A 47 8.35 2.42 -0.06
N GLU A 48 8.60 3.44 -0.89
CA GLU A 48 9.91 3.66 -1.49
C GLU A 48 11.00 3.88 -0.44
N ASP A 49 10.76 4.76 0.54
CA ASP A 49 11.73 5.06 1.61
C ASP A 49 12.06 3.81 2.47
N ARG A 50 11.05 3.03 2.85
CA ARG A 50 11.26 1.85 3.72
C ARG A 50 11.76 0.61 2.98
N PHE A 51 11.38 0.41 1.73
CA PHE A 51 11.59 -0.85 0.99
C PHE A 51 12.45 -0.68 -0.26
N GLY A 52 12.75 0.55 -0.70
CA GLY A 52 13.46 0.83 -1.94
C GLY A 52 12.65 0.49 -3.20
N VAL A 53 11.32 0.43 -3.08
CA VAL A 53 10.40 0.06 -4.17
C VAL A 53 9.52 1.23 -4.56
N ASP A 54 9.76 1.80 -5.74
CA ASP A 54 8.86 2.78 -6.33
C ASP A 54 7.54 2.11 -6.78
N VAL A 55 6.41 2.58 -6.25
CA VAL A 55 5.07 2.07 -6.62
C VAL A 55 4.08 3.18 -6.96
N GLU A 56 4.54 4.43 -7.07
CA GLU A 56 3.66 5.61 -7.19
C GLU A 56 2.64 5.47 -8.32
N ASP A 57 3.11 5.14 -9.53
CA ASP A 57 2.28 4.95 -10.73
C ASP A 57 1.23 3.84 -10.58
N ARG A 58 1.41 2.93 -9.60
CA ARG A 58 0.54 1.78 -9.37
C ARG A 58 -0.47 1.99 -8.25
N ILE A 59 -0.30 3.01 -7.39
CA ILE A 59 -1.25 3.36 -6.33
C ILE A 59 -2.31 4.31 -6.92
N THR A 60 -3.20 3.75 -7.73
CA THR A 60 -4.35 4.47 -8.29
C THR A 60 -5.56 4.41 -7.36
N GLU A 61 -6.61 5.17 -7.61
CA GLU A 61 -7.85 5.11 -6.81
C GLU A 61 -8.55 3.74 -6.90
N HIS A 62 -8.36 3.01 -8.00
CA HIS A 62 -8.90 1.68 -8.22
C HIS A 62 -8.02 0.55 -7.71
N ALA A 63 -6.81 0.87 -7.23
CA ALA A 63 -5.95 -0.15 -6.63
C ALA A 63 -6.47 -0.52 -5.24
N THR A 64 -6.23 -1.77 -4.86
CA THR A 64 -6.55 -2.30 -3.54
C THR A 64 -5.30 -2.41 -2.67
N PRO A 65 -5.43 -2.39 -1.33
CA PRO A 65 -4.31 -2.66 -0.45
C PRO A 65 -3.64 -4.01 -0.71
N SER A 66 -4.41 -5.05 -1.06
CA SER A 66 -3.86 -6.37 -1.39
C SER A 66 -2.96 -6.32 -2.63
N GLU A 67 -3.39 -5.63 -3.69
CA GLU A 67 -2.58 -5.44 -4.89
C GLU A 67 -1.27 -4.71 -4.59
N VAL A 68 -1.29 -3.70 -3.71
CA VAL A 68 -0.07 -3.00 -3.28
C VAL A 68 0.87 -3.96 -2.54
N ARG A 69 0.36 -4.78 -1.61
CA ARG A 69 1.18 -5.79 -0.91
C ARG A 69 1.81 -6.77 -1.88
N GLU A 70 1.04 -7.28 -2.83
CA GLU A 70 1.54 -8.22 -3.83
C GLU A 70 2.59 -7.57 -4.73
N LEU A 71 2.36 -6.35 -5.19
CA LEU A 71 3.30 -5.60 -6.02
C LEU A 71 4.64 -5.36 -5.31
N VAL A 72 4.60 -4.93 -4.06
CA VAL A 72 5.82 -4.67 -3.27
C VAL A 72 6.61 -5.95 -3.05
N ASN A 73 5.95 -7.06 -2.68
CA ASN A 73 6.63 -8.34 -2.49
C ASN A 73 7.24 -8.89 -3.81
N GLN A 74 6.54 -8.71 -4.94
CA GLN A 74 7.08 -9.06 -6.26
C GLN A 74 8.37 -8.27 -6.58
N ARG A 75 8.37 -6.96 -6.30
CA ARG A 75 9.55 -6.10 -6.55
C ARG A 75 10.71 -6.42 -5.60
N LEU A 76 10.44 -6.64 -4.32
CA LEU A 76 11.45 -7.05 -3.33
C LEU A 76 12.15 -8.35 -3.73
N THR A 77 11.39 -9.30 -4.28
CA THR A 77 11.92 -10.57 -4.78
C THR A 77 12.79 -10.36 -6.03
N ALA A 78 12.36 -9.47 -6.94
CA ALA A 78 13.11 -9.16 -8.16
C ALA A 78 14.43 -8.42 -7.88
N VAL A 79 14.48 -7.53 -6.89
CA VAL A 79 15.68 -6.79 -6.49
C VAL A 79 16.71 -7.67 -5.77
N THR A 80 16.26 -8.73 -5.09
CA THR A 80 17.15 -9.61 -4.31
C THR A 80 17.86 -10.68 -5.17
N ARG A 81 17.63 -10.70 -6.50
CA ARG A 81 18.23 -11.66 -7.44
C ARG A 81 19.36 -11.04 -8.24
#